data_AF-A0A4Q6G2W9-F1
#
_entry.id   AF-A0A4Q6G2W9-F1
#
_cell.length_a   1.000
_cell.length_b   1.000
_cell.length_c   1.000
_cell.angle_alpha   90.00
_cell.angle_beta   90.00
_cell.angle_gamma   90.00
#
_symmetry.space_group_name_H-M   'P 1'
#
loop_
_entity.id
_entity.type
_entity.pdbx_description
1 polymer ?
#
loop_
_entity_poly.entity_id
_entity_poly.type
_entity_poly.pdbx_seq_one_letter_code
_entity_poly.pdbx_strand_id
1 'polypeptide(L)'
;MLLLKQTVDRLKSVGEWTLEPEFSDKVVIENLSIYLSGIEATHPKFGSVTGSAAELSPYPSDRAWFELVEHITLVESFISDQKAYALLNADGSKTGRILGKEWVFPTSASPEFQFSKSNGAALHRSWEEACKQATLELVQRHLILSSWVGLLRPLVTMEGAAHSPLNSIRQLYEVKRVHFGAQRVASMTTPIFVSGIALLPRSETAPLILGFGSGESGWDSLRKAEEDALQRLGFLWGEEIPSELPAFSPTNLYHQDYYLMPEQRDKIEGWLSGAFFKNPRSEKESETTLCRTLDIHFVDLTLFEELELKVARAFCPQAIPLVFGKWRVREFTDLPDALLLHPIA
;
A
#
# COMPACT_ATOMS: atom_id res chain seq x y z
N MET A 1 13.47 12.82 -14.23
CA MET A 1 13.40 11.66 -13.32
C MET A 1 14.80 11.02 -13.17
N LEU A 2 15.56 10.87 -14.27
CA LEU A 2 17.02 10.63 -14.43
C LEU A 2 18.03 11.16 -13.37
N LEU A 3 17.67 12.14 -12.55
CA LEU A 3 18.60 12.79 -11.60
C LEU A 3 18.84 11.98 -10.33
N LEU A 4 17.89 11.18 -9.82
CA LEU A 4 18.10 10.49 -8.54
C LEU A 4 19.13 9.38 -8.69
N LYS A 5 18.92 8.49 -9.68
CA LYS A 5 19.88 7.43 -10.01
C LYS A 5 21.26 7.99 -10.32
N GLN A 6 21.36 9.04 -11.14
CA GLN A 6 22.66 9.67 -11.42
C GLN A 6 23.33 10.27 -10.18
N THR A 7 22.56 10.87 -9.27
CA THR A 7 23.07 11.40 -8.00
C THR A 7 23.54 10.27 -7.10
N VAL A 8 22.77 9.19 -6.95
CA VAL A 8 23.13 8.05 -6.11
C VAL A 8 24.27 7.24 -6.72
N ASP A 9 24.29 6.99 -8.03
CA ASP A 9 25.38 6.31 -8.75
C ASP A 9 26.70 7.07 -8.58
N ARG A 10 26.65 8.41 -8.54
CA ARG A 10 27.81 9.26 -8.24
C ARG A 10 28.29 9.10 -6.81
N LEU A 11 27.37 8.96 -5.85
CA LEU A 11 27.67 8.81 -4.43
C LEU A 11 28.00 7.37 -4.04
N LYS A 12 27.62 6.38 -4.85
CA LYS A 12 27.69 4.93 -4.60
C LYS A 12 27.10 4.48 -3.25
N SER A 13 26.28 5.34 -2.64
CA SER A 13 25.72 5.17 -1.30
C SER A 13 24.54 6.12 -1.13
N VAL A 14 23.63 5.75 -0.24
CA VAL A 14 22.60 6.62 0.33
C VAL A 14 22.88 6.67 1.82
N GLY A 15 23.47 7.75 2.32
CA GLY A 15 24.02 7.78 3.68
C GLY A 15 25.07 6.68 3.91
N GLU A 16 24.87 5.86 4.95
CA GLU A 16 25.77 4.75 5.31
C GLU A 16 25.36 3.40 4.69
N TRP A 17 24.37 3.38 3.78
CA TRP A 17 23.87 2.14 3.18
C TRP A 17 24.76 1.65 2.04
N THR A 18 25.01 0.34 2.04
CA THR A 18 25.68 -0.36 0.94
C THR A 18 24.62 -0.82 -0.07
N LEU A 19 24.84 -0.50 -1.35
CA LEU A 19 23.88 -0.76 -2.42
C LEU A 19 24.35 -1.98 -3.23
N GLU A 20 23.44 -2.94 -3.44
CA GLU A 20 23.64 -4.02 -4.39
C GLU A 20 23.37 -3.55 -5.82
N PRO A 21 23.91 -4.23 -6.85
CA PRO A 21 23.59 -3.92 -8.24
C PRO A 21 22.09 -4.00 -8.52
N GLU A 22 21.57 -3.07 -9.31
CA GLU A 22 20.17 -3.11 -9.75
C GLU A 22 19.90 -4.39 -10.55
N PHE A 23 18.86 -5.10 -10.15
CA PHE A 23 18.24 -6.17 -10.92
C PHE A 23 17.26 -5.58 -11.94
N SER A 24 17.27 -6.11 -13.15
CA SER A 24 16.30 -5.78 -14.19
C SER A 24 15.91 -7.04 -14.95
N ASP A 25 14.62 -7.28 -15.09
CA ASP A 25 14.09 -8.48 -15.75
C ASP A 25 12.78 -8.22 -16.49
N LYS A 26 12.41 -9.13 -17.38
CA LYS A 26 11.22 -9.04 -18.19
C LYS A 26 10.41 -10.33 -18.09
N VAL A 27 9.23 -10.21 -17.50
CA VAL A 27 8.24 -11.28 -17.45
C VAL A 27 7.29 -11.17 -18.64
N VAL A 28 7.05 -12.29 -19.31
CA VAL A 28 6.11 -12.38 -20.43
C VAL A 28 4.96 -13.33 -20.09
N ILE A 29 3.74 -12.80 -20.12
CA ILE A 29 2.51 -13.51 -19.78
C ILE A 29 1.56 -13.37 -20.97
N GLU A 30 1.44 -14.42 -21.77
CA GLU A 30 0.78 -14.36 -23.08
C GLU A 30 1.33 -13.20 -23.94
N ASN A 31 0.52 -12.17 -24.18
CA ASN A 31 0.88 -10.98 -24.97
C ASN A 31 1.31 -9.79 -24.09
N LEU A 32 1.34 -9.95 -22.77
CA LEU A 32 1.71 -8.92 -21.82
C LEU A 32 3.20 -9.02 -21.50
N SER A 33 3.93 -7.92 -21.66
CA SER A 33 5.32 -7.80 -21.25
C SER A 33 5.39 -6.86 -20.04
N ILE A 34 5.92 -7.36 -18.93
CA ILE A 34 6.09 -6.60 -17.69
C ILE A 34 7.60 -6.49 -17.42
N TYR A 35 8.10 -5.26 -17.33
CA TYR A 35 9.49 -4.95 -17.05
C TYR A 35 9.65 -4.65 -15.57
N LEU A 36 10.57 -5.36 -14.92
CA LEU A 36 10.83 -5.32 -13.49
C LEU A 36 12.16 -4.62 -13.24
N SER A 37 12.20 -3.81 -12.17
CA SER A 37 13.43 -3.27 -11.60
C SER A 37 13.42 -3.49 -10.09
N GLY A 38 14.55 -3.91 -9.53
CA GLY A 38 14.70 -4.15 -8.09
C GLY A 38 16.08 -3.74 -7.60
N ILE A 39 16.16 -3.16 -6.42
CA ILE A 39 17.42 -2.73 -5.81
C ILE A 39 17.37 -3.07 -4.33
N GLU A 40 18.45 -3.65 -3.82
CA GLU A 40 18.64 -3.96 -2.41
C GLU A 40 19.70 -3.03 -1.80
N ALA A 41 19.45 -2.60 -0.56
CA ALA A 41 20.42 -1.89 0.26
C ALA A 41 20.57 -2.58 1.61
N THR A 42 21.79 -2.64 2.12
CA THR A 42 22.11 -3.24 3.42
C THR A 42 22.81 -2.25 4.34
N HIS A 43 22.53 -2.36 5.65
CA HIS A 43 23.14 -1.55 6.69
C HIS A 43 23.36 -2.35 7.97
N PRO A 44 24.54 -2.26 8.63
CA PRO A 44 24.86 -3.07 9.81
C PRO A 44 23.87 -2.91 10.99
N LYS A 45 23.29 -1.72 11.15
CA LYS A 45 22.33 -1.40 12.21
C LYS A 45 20.87 -1.65 11.83
N PHE A 46 20.52 -1.49 10.56
CA PHE A 46 19.13 -1.37 10.12
C PHE A 46 18.64 -2.59 9.32
N GLY A 47 19.55 -3.49 8.95
CA GLY A 47 19.24 -4.69 8.16
C GLY A 47 19.25 -4.39 6.67
N SER A 48 18.44 -5.14 5.91
CA SER A 48 18.25 -4.93 4.47
C SER A 48 16.90 -4.27 4.19
N VAL A 49 16.87 -3.49 3.11
CA VAL A 49 15.66 -2.91 2.53
C VAL A 49 15.72 -3.01 1.03
N THR A 50 14.56 -3.12 0.39
CA THR A 50 14.44 -3.26 -1.05
C THR A 50 13.51 -2.18 -1.59
N GLY A 51 13.81 -1.67 -2.78
CA GLY A 51 12.86 -0.94 -3.61
C GLY A 51 12.61 -1.72 -4.89
N SER A 52 11.35 -1.81 -5.31
CA SER A 52 10.98 -2.60 -6.48
C SER A 52 9.89 -1.92 -7.30
N ALA A 53 9.87 -2.13 -8.61
CA ALA A 53 8.82 -1.57 -9.45
C ALA A 53 8.60 -2.44 -10.69
N ALA A 54 7.39 -2.40 -11.23
CA ALA A 54 7.09 -2.97 -12.54
C ALA A 54 6.23 -2.05 -13.42
N GLU A 55 6.49 -2.08 -14.73
CA GLU A 55 5.73 -1.33 -15.74
C GLU A 55 5.65 -2.10 -17.08
N LEU A 56 4.78 -1.66 -17.98
CA LEU A 56 4.63 -2.31 -19.30
C LEU A 56 5.72 -1.93 -20.30
N SER A 57 6.38 -0.79 -20.09
CA SER A 57 7.53 -0.30 -20.84
C SER A 57 7.78 1.16 -20.42
N PRO A 58 9.02 1.60 -20.18
CA PRO A 58 10.28 0.84 -20.14
C PRO A 58 10.55 0.20 -18.75
N TYR A 59 11.79 -0.19 -18.46
CA TYR A 59 12.22 -0.62 -17.11
C TYR A 59 12.04 0.52 -16.08
N PRO A 60 11.32 0.30 -14.96
CA PRO A 60 10.95 1.34 -14.00
C PRO A 60 12.04 1.62 -12.94
N SER A 61 13.29 1.74 -13.38
CA SER A 61 14.48 1.93 -12.52
C SER A 61 14.31 3.07 -11.52
N ASP A 62 13.86 4.24 -12.00
CA ASP A 62 13.68 5.43 -11.16
C ASP A 62 12.65 5.18 -10.05
N ARG A 63 11.55 4.45 -10.31
CA ARG A 63 10.55 4.15 -9.27
C ARG A 63 11.10 3.21 -8.20
N ALA A 64 11.85 2.18 -8.61
CA ALA A 64 12.52 1.29 -7.66
C ALA A 64 13.50 2.07 -6.75
N TRP A 65 14.23 3.06 -7.30
CA TRP A 65 15.08 3.94 -6.49
C TRP A 65 14.30 4.82 -5.51
N PHE A 66 13.19 5.42 -5.94
CA PHE A 66 12.35 6.24 -5.07
C PHE A 66 11.80 5.40 -3.89
N GLU A 67 11.30 4.20 -4.17
CA GLU A 67 10.81 3.26 -3.15
C GLU A 67 11.93 2.83 -2.19
N LEU A 68 13.14 2.54 -2.70
CA LEU A 68 14.28 2.19 -1.86
C LEU A 68 14.64 3.30 -0.87
N VAL A 69 14.75 4.54 -1.34
CA VAL A 69 15.12 5.69 -0.49
C VAL A 69 14.02 5.98 0.53
N GLU A 70 12.75 5.79 0.17
CA GLU A 70 11.64 5.89 1.11
C GLU A 70 11.75 4.85 2.21
N HIS A 71 11.98 3.58 1.86
CA HIS A 71 12.13 2.48 2.81
C HIS A 71 13.34 2.66 3.74
N ILE A 72 14.49 3.10 3.21
CA ILE A 72 15.65 3.50 4.01
C ILE A 72 15.22 4.55 5.05
N THR A 73 14.60 5.63 4.57
CA THR A 73 14.19 6.75 5.42
C THR A 73 13.25 6.33 6.54
N LEU A 74 12.30 5.44 6.21
CA LEU A 74 11.33 4.91 7.18
C LEU A 74 11.99 4.01 8.22
N VAL A 75 12.90 3.12 7.83
CA VAL A 75 13.56 2.22 8.79
C VAL A 75 14.48 2.99 9.73
N GLU A 76 15.25 3.95 9.21
CA GLU A 76 16.09 4.82 10.04
C GLU A 76 15.25 5.65 11.02
N SER A 77 14.18 6.28 10.52
CA SER A 77 13.24 7.05 11.34
C SER A 77 12.55 6.16 12.39
N PHE A 78 12.23 4.91 12.03
CA PHE A 78 11.65 3.91 12.92
C PHE A 78 12.62 3.43 14.00
N ILE A 79 13.93 3.57 13.85
CA ILE A 79 14.93 3.12 14.84
C ILE A 79 15.54 4.30 15.61
N SER A 80 15.37 5.53 15.13
CA SER A 80 15.90 6.73 15.80
C SER A 80 15.36 6.92 17.22
N ASP A 81 16.17 7.54 18.09
CA ASP A 81 15.80 7.93 19.46
C ASP A 81 15.01 9.24 19.52
N GLN A 82 14.44 9.69 18.39
CA GLN A 82 13.70 10.92 18.30
C GLN A 82 12.44 10.85 19.17
N LYS A 83 12.39 11.72 20.19
CA LYS A 83 11.31 11.72 21.19
C LYS A 83 10.09 12.53 20.77
N ALA A 84 10.19 13.28 19.68
CA ALA A 84 9.08 14.07 19.20
C ALA A 84 9.23 14.53 17.75
N TYR A 85 8.09 14.80 17.14
CA TYR A 85 7.99 15.15 15.74
C TYR A 85 7.17 16.43 15.58
N ALA A 86 7.62 17.33 14.72
CA ALA A 86 6.80 18.48 14.34
C ALA A 86 5.58 17.98 13.56
N LEU A 87 4.41 18.49 13.91
CA LEU A 87 3.19 18.26 13.17
C LEU A 87 3.01 19.43 12.20
N LEU A 88 2.87 19.11 10.92
CA LEU A 88 2.86 20.05 9.82
C LEU A 88 1.58 19.89 9.00
N ASN A 89 1.15 21.00 8.38
CA ASN A 89 0.19 21.00 7.29
C ASN A 89 0.87 20.71 5.94
N ALA A 90 0.07 20.48 4.90
CA ALA A 90 0.56 20.27 3.53
C ALA A 90 1.33 21.48 2.96
N ASP A 91 1.05 22.70 3.45
CA ASP A 91 1.80 23.92 3.10
C ASP A 91 3.12 24.08 3.88
N GLY A 92 3.44 23.13 4.77
CA GLY A 92 4.64 23.15 5.62
C GLY A 92 4.49 23.98 6.91
N SER A 93 3.34 24.62 7.15
CA SER A 93 3.09 25.34 8.38
C SER A 93 2.99 24.39 9.58
N LYS A 94 3.58 24.79 10.71
CA LYS A 94 3.55 24.00 11.95
C LYS A 94 2.19 24.13 12.63
N THR A 95 1.50 23.01 12.82
CA THR A 95 0.24 22.94 13.58
C THR A 95 0.44 22.49 15.01
N GLY A 96 1.54 21.80 15.29
CA GLY A 96 1.82 21.32 16.64
C GLY A 96 3.04 20.42 16.70
N ARG A 97 3.01 19.51 17.68
CA ARG A 97 4.07 18.55 17.93
C ARG A 97 3.46 17.28 18.49
N ILE A 98 3.93 16.13 17.99
CA ILE A 98 3.63 14.84 18.58
C ILE A 98 4.75 14.50 19.56
N LEU A 99 4.38 14.25 20.81
CA LEU A 99 5.27 13.74 21.85
C LEU A 99 5.17 12.22 21.87
N GLY A 100 6.28 11.54 21.71
CA GLY A 100 6.30 10.08 21.63
C GLY A 100 6.30 9.56 20.20
N LYS A 101 7.14 8.58 19.96
CA LYS A 101 7.34 7.93 18.67
C LYS A 101 6.20 6.99 18.32
N GLU A 102 5.51 6.45 19.31
CA GLU A 102 4.38 5.52 19.19
C GLU A 102 3.19 6.08 18.41
N TRP A 103 3.10 7.40 18.25
CA TRP A 103 2.07 8.03 17.44
C TRP A 103 2.43 8.09 15.95
N VAL A 104 3.72 8.15 15.63
CA VAL A 104 4.23 8.17 14.26
C VAL A 104 4.47 6.73 13.79
N PHE A 105 5.09 5.94 14.65
CA PHE A 105 5.44 4.55 14.47
C PHE A 105 4.85 3.70 15.61
N PRO A 106 3.54 3.42 15.57
CA PRO A 106 2.91 2.60 16.60
C PRO A 106 3.53 1.21 16.65
N THR A 107 3.76 0.72 17.86
CA THR A 107 4.26 -0.63 18.12
C THR A 107 3.15 -1.45 18.77
N SER A 108 3.13 -2.74 18.46
CA SER A 108 2.20 -3.67 19.11
C SER A 108 2.81 -4.17 20.42
N ALA A 109 1.98 -4.26 21.46
CA ALA A 109 2.32 -4.99 22.69
C ALA A 109 2.04 -6.50 22.58
N SER A 110 1.33 -6.94 21.52
CA SER A 110 0.98 -8.34 21.29
C SER A 110 1.83 -8.94 20.16
N PRO A 111 2.31 -10.19 20.29
CA PRO A 111 2.97 -10.89 19.19
C PRO A 111 2.02 -11.26 18.04
N GLU A 112 0.70 -11.11 18.22
CA GLU A 112 -0.29 -11.51 17.23
C GLU A 112 -0.49 -10.50 16.11
N PHE A 113 0.01 -9.27 16.24
CA PHE A 113 -0.12 -8.27 15.20
C PHE A 113 1.00 -7.22 15.23
N GLN A 114 1.21 -6.53 14.11
CA GLN A 114 2.14 -5.41 13.96
C GLN A 114 1.54 -4.33 13.07
N PHE A 115 1.78 -3.06 13.43
CA PHE A 115 1.38 -1.94 12.58
C PHE A 115 2.30 -1.84 11.37
N SER A 116 1.74 -1.45 10.22
CA SER A 116 2.54 -1.14 9.04
C SER A 116 3.45 0.06 9.32
N LYS A 117 4.74 -0.10 8.97
CA LYS A 117 5.75 0.95 9.08
C LYS A 117 5.69 1.94 7.92
N SER A 118 5.14 1.56 6.76
CA SER A 118 5.10 2.40 5.56
C SER A 118 3.75 3.09 5.34
N ASN A 119 2.65 2.58 5.93
CA ASN A 119 1.31 3.11 5.64
C ASN A 119 1.21 4.63 5.84
N GLY A 120 0.84 5.32 4.76
CA GLY A 120 0.68 6.77 4.76
C GLY A 120 2.02 7.50 4.75
N ALA A 121 3.09 6.89 4.24
CA ALA A 121 4.35 7.57 3.99
C ALA A 121 4.52 7.76 2.48
N ALA A 122 5.15 8.85 2.08
CA ALA A 122 5.54 9.02 0.69
C ALA A 122 6.77 9.91 0.57
N LEU A 123 7.62 9.54 -0.38
CA LEU A 123 8.77 10.28 -0.82
C LEU A 123 8.46 11.04 -2.12
N HIS A 124 8.80 12.32 -2.17
CA HIS A 124 8.75 13.11 -3.40
C HIS A 124 9.81 14.21 -3.42
N ARG A 125 9.93 14.94 -4.53
CA ARG A 125 10.84 16.10 -4.67
C ARG A 125 10.36 17.36 -3.95
N SER A 126 9.09 17.40 -3.56
CA SER A 126 8.48 18.55 -2.88
C SER A 126 7.64 18.08 -1.71
N TRP A 127 7.57 18.91 -0.67
CA TRP A 127 6.79 18.62 0.54
C TRP A 127 5.31 18.42 0.23
N GLU A 128 4.74 19.30 -0.59
CA GLU A 128 3.32 19.26 -0.98
C GLU A 128 2.96 17.94 -1.66
N GLU A 129 3.78 17.47 -2.61
CA GLU A 129 3.48 16.24 -3.34
C GLU A 129 3.75 14.99 -2.49
N ALA A 130 4.75 15.02 -1.61
CA ALA A 130 4.94 13.98 -0.61
C ALA A 130 3.71 13.88 0.33
N CYS A 131 3.19 15.02 0.80
CA CYS A 131 1.95 15.06 1.59
C CYS A 131 0.75 14.52 0.81
N LYS A 132 0.62 14.87 -0.47
CA LYS A 132 -0.45 14.39 -1.35
C LYS A 132 -0.40 12.88 -1.52
N GLN A 133 0.77 12.30 -1.87
CA GLN A 133 0.89 10.86 -2.06
C GLN A 133 0.69 10.08 -0.74
N ALA A 134 1.23 10.58 0.38
CA ALA A 134 1.01 10.01 1.71
C ALA A 134 -0.49 9.99 2.08
N THR A 135 -1.21 11.06 1.74
CA THR A 135 -2.67 11.16 1.94
C THR A 135 -3.44 10.18 1.07
N LEU A 136 -3.08 10.10 -0.22
CA LEU A 136 -3.69 9.15 -1.16
C LEU A 136 -3.51 7.70 -0.68
N GLU A 137 -2.33 7.31 -0.21
CA GLU A 137 -2.08 5.97 0.31
C GLU A 137 -2.88 5.70 1.60
N LEU A 138 -2.86 6.63 2.56
CA LEU A 138 -3.59 6.47 3.82
C LEU A 138 -5.09 6.29 3.60
N VAL A 139 -5.69 7.09 2.70
CA VAL A 139 -7.11 6.97 2.34
C VAL A 139 -7.38 5.65 1.60
N GLN A 140 -6.47 5.23 0.73
CA GLN A 140 -6.56 3.94 0.04
C GLN A 140 -6.72 2.80 1.04
N ARG A 141 -5.79 2.69 1.99
CA ARG A 141 -5.82 1.62 3.01
C ARG A 141 -7.05 1.74 3.89
N HIS A 142 -7.43 2.95 4.29
CA HIS A 142 -8.63 3.17 5.08
C HIS A 142 -9.90 2.62 4.41
N LEU A 143 -10.17 2.95 3.14
CA LEU A 143 -11.38 2.51 2.47
C LEU A 143 -11.38 1.00 2.15
N ILE A 144 -10.22 0.43 1.81
CA ILE A 144 -10.09 -1.02 1.59
C ILE A 144 -10.34 -1.79 2.90
N LEU A 145 -9.72 -1.37 4.01
CA LEU A 145 -9.92 -1.99 5.31
C LEU A 145 -11.38 -1.83 5.77
N SER A 146 -11.97 -0.67 5.56
CA SER A 146 -13.38 -0.42 5.88
C SER A 146 -14.31 -1.33 5.07
N SER A 147 -13.98 -1.60 3.81
CA SER A 147 -14.67 -2.59 2.99
C SER A 147 -14.50 -4.00 3.54
N TRP A 148 -13.26 -4.38 3.87
CA TRP A 148 -12.92 -5.69 4.40
C TRP A 148 -13.66 -6.02 5.71
N VAL A 149 -13.70 -5.07 6.65
CA VAL A 149 -14.39 -5.25 7.94
C VAL A 149 -15.91 -5.08 7.85
N GLY A 150 -16.46 -4.84 6.66
CA GLY A 150 -17.90 -4.81 6.40
C GLY A 150 -18.59 -3.48 6.63
N LEU A 151 -17.84 -2.39 6.81
CA LEU A 151 -18.38 -1.02 6.95
C LEU A 151 -18.74 -0.39 5.60
N LEU A 152 -18.08 -0.83 4.54
CA LEU A 152 -18.31 -0.39 3.18
C LEU A 152 -18.58 -1.60 2.29
N ARG A 153 -19.50 -1.48 1.33
CA ARG A 153 -19.70 -2.50 0.31
C ARG A 153 -18.79 -2.21 -0.91
N PRO A 154 -17.91 -3.14 -1.33
CA PRO A 154 -17.17 -2.97 -2.57
C PRO A 154 -18.15 -3.07 -3.76
N LEU A 155 -17.92 -2.24 -4.78
CA LEU A 155 -18.72 -2.26 -6.01
C LEU A 155 -17.88 -2.81 -7.16
N VAL A 156 -18.22 -4.02 -7.62
CA VAL A 156 -17.55 -4.64 -8.78
C VAL A 156 -18.18 -4.15 -10.07
N THR A 157 -17.35 -3.72 -11.02
CA THR A 157 -17.77 -3.31 -12.36
C THR A 157 -16.97 -4.04 -13.44
N MET A 158 -17.61 -4.23 -14.60
CA MET A 158 -16.98 -4.74 -15.82
C MET A 158 -16.68 -3.62 -16.83
N GLU A 159 -17.08 -2.39 -16.53
CA GLU A 159 -16.97 -1.27 -17.46
C GLU A 159 -15.51 -0.93 -17.79
N GLY A 160 -15.24 -0.74 -19.08
CA GLY A 160 -13.92 -0.37 -19.60
C GLY A 160 -12.84 -1.45 -19.51
N ALA A 161 -13.15 -2.66 -19.01
CA ALA A 161 -12.18 -3.74 -18.84
C ALA A 161 -11.48 -4.10 -20.17
N ALA A 162 -12.20 -4.01 -21.28
CA ALA A 162 -11.68 -4.27 -22.62
C ALA A 162 -10.53 -3.34 -23.05
N HIS A 163 -10.42 -2.14 -22.47
CA HIS A 163 -9.37 -1.16 -22.77
C HIS A 163 -8.17 -1.27 -21.81
N SER A 164 -8.25 -2.10 -20.78
CA SER A 164 -7.12 -2.38 -19.89
C SER A 164 -6.05 -3.20 -20.62
N PRO A 165 -4.75 -2.94 -20.39
CA PRO A 165 -3.70 -3.87 -20.77
C PRO A 165 -3.92 -5.28 -20.21
N LEU A 166 -4.55 -5.40 -19.04
CA LEU A 166 -4.86 -6.67 -18.37
C LEU A 166 -5.91 -7.50 -19.13
N ASN A 167 -6.64 -6.93 -20.07
CA ASN A 167 -7.53 -7.70 -20.94
C ASN A 167 -6.76 -8.68 -21.84
N SER A 168 -5.46 -8.44 -22.08
CA SER A 168 -4.60 -9.32 -22.86
C SER A 168 -4.40 -10.70 -22.22
N ILE A 169 -4.60 -10.82 -20.89
CA ILE A 169 -4.41 -12.05 -20.11
C ILE A 169 -5.74 -12.66 -19.62
N ARG A 170 -6.87 -12.28 -20.24
CA ARG A 170 -8.22 -12.73 -19.83
C ARG A 170 -8.48 -14.23 -19.95
N GLN A 171 -7.65 -14.94 -20.72
CA GLN A 171 -7.71 -16.41 -20.81
C GLN A 171 -7.12 -17.08 -19.57
N LEU A 172 -6.22 -16.40 -18.87
CA LEU A 172 -5.62 -16.85 -17.61
C LEU A 172 -6.38 -16.34 -16.39
N TYR A 173 -7.00 -15.15 -16.50
CA TYR A 173 -7.64 -14.48 -15.38
C TYR A 173 -9.07 -14.04 -15.67
N GLU A 174 -9.91 -14.13 -14.65
CA GLU A 174 -11.09 -13.26 -14.54
C GLU A 174 -10.65 -11.92 -13.93
N VAL A 175 -10.75 -10.85 -14.72
CA VAL A 175 -10.37 -9.49 -14.29
C VAL A 175 -11.59 -8.80 -13.70
N LYS A 176 -11.55 -8.49 -12.40
CA LYS A 176 -12.58 -7.68 -11.72
C LYS A 176 -12.02 -6.30 -11.39
N ARG A 177 -12.78 -5.27 -11.74
CA ARG A 177 -12.54 -3.89 -11.28
C ARG A 177 -13.45 -3.61 -10.11
N VAL A 178 -12.90 -3.00 -9.07
CA VAL A 178 -13.59 -2.81 -7.79
C VAL A 178 -13.50 -1.34 -7.41
N HIS A 179 -14.61 -0.74 -7.01
CA HIS A 179 -14.63 0.60 -6.43
C HIS A 179 -14.92 0.50 -4.93
N PHE A 180 -14.07 1.16 -4.15
CA PHE A 180 -14.20 1.30 -2.70
C PHE A 180 -14.73 2.69 -2.31
N GLY A 181 -15.36 3.40 -3.25
CA GLY A 181 -15.96 4.70 -3.00
C GLY A 181 -14.95 5.85 -3.00
N ALA A 182 -15.32 6.93 -2.33
CA ALA A 182 -14.54 8.16 -2.26
C ALA A 182 -14.63 8.79 -0.86
N GLN A 183 -13.54 9.44 -0.43
CA GLN A 183 -13.40 10.00 0.91
C GLN A 183 -13.01 11.48 0.82
N ARG A 184 -13.71 12.33 1.58
CA ARG A 184 -13.34 13.74 1.72
C ARG A 184 -12.19 13.90 2.72
N VAL A 185 -11.25 14.77 2.39
CA VAL A 185 -10.12 15.18 3.24
C VAL A 185 -10.14 16.69 3.37
N ALA A 186 -9.95 17.21 4.58
CA ALA A 186 -10.07 18.65 4.87
C ALA A 186 -9.10 19.53 4.06
N SER A 187 -7.91 19.00 3.78
CA SER A 187 -6.84 19.68 3.04
C SER A 187 -6.94 19.56 1.52
N MET A 188 -7.95 18.85 0.98
CA MET A 188 -8.11 18.63 -0.46
C MET A 188 -9.43 19.17 -0.98
N THR A 189 -9.41 19.72 -2.20
CA THR A 189 -10.60 20.28 -2.86
C THR A 189 -11.50 19.21 -3.46
N THR A 190 -10.93 18.09 -3.88
CA THR A 190 -11.64 16.93 -4.42
C THR A 190 -11.61 15.77 -3.42
N PRO A 191 -12.65 14.93 -3.40
CA PRO A 191 -12.58 13.67 -2.65
C PRO A 191 -11.56 12.74 -3.32
N ILE A 192 -10.93 11.90 -2.52
CA ILE A 192 -10.02 10.85 -2.99
C ILE A 192 -10.84 9.61 -3.30
N PHE A 193 -10.72 9.12 -4.53
CA PHE A 193 -11.34 7.89 -5.01
C PHE A 193 -10.39 6.72 -4.78
N VAL A 194 -10.95 5.56 -4.44
CA VAL A 194 -10.18 4.33 -4.23
C VAL A 194 -10.76 3.21 -5.08
N SER A 195 -9.89 2.56 -5.85
CA SER A 195 -10.23 1.44 -6.72
C SER A 195 -9.28 0.26 -6.48
N GLY A 196 -9.70 -0.92 -6.92
CA GLY A 196 -8.89 -2.12 -6.93
C GLY A 196 -9.07 -2.92 -8.21
N ILE A 197 -8.08 -3.74 -8.50
CA ILE A 197 -8.06 -4.76 -9.54
C ILE A 197 -7.88 -6.11 -8.87
N ALA A 198 -8.76 -7.05 -9.17
CA ALA A 198 -8.56 -8.45 -8.80
C ALA A 198 -8.39 -9.29 -10.05
N LEU A 199 -7.24 -9.96 -10.17
CA LEU A 199 -6.98 -10.97 -11.18
C LEU A 199 -7.24 -12.33 -10.52
N LEU A 200 -8.45 -12.86 -10.71
CA LEU A 200 -8.82 -14.17 -10.17
C LEU A 200 -8.35 -15.25 -11.15
N PRO A 201 -7.41 -16.11 -10.76
CA PRO A 201 -6.79 -17.05 -11.69
C PRO A 201 -7.80 -18.10 -12.15
N ARG A 202 -7.74 -18.51 -13.41
CA ARG A 202 -8.55 -19.61 -13.97
C ARG A 202 -7.87 -20.97 -13.83
N SER A 203 -6.61 -20.98 -13.41
CA SER A 203 -5.74 -22.15 -13.18
C SER A 203 -5.12 -22.04 -11.78
N GLU A 204 -4.87 -23.16 -11.12
CA GLU A 204 -4.16 -23.21 -9.83
C GLU A 204 -2.68 -22.84 -9.96
N THR A 205 -2.13 -22.80 -11.17
CA THR A 205 -0.73 -22.45 -11.44
C THR A 205 -0.48 -20.95 -11.55
N ALA A 206 -1.54 -20.13 -11.52
CA ALA A 206 -1.45 -18.68 -11.65
C ALA A 206 -1.77 -18.02 -10.30
N PRO A 207 -0.97 -17.03 -9.83
CA PRO A 207 -1.18 -16.42 -8.52
C PRO A 207 -2.44 -15.57 -8.49
N LEU A 208 -3.13 -15.54 -7.35
CA LEU A 208 -4.16 -14.53 -7.10
C LEU A 208 -3.50 -13.15 -6.96
N ILE A 209 -3.90 -12.19 -7.79
CA ILE A 209 -3.36 -10.82 -7.73
C ILE A 209 -4.45 -9.83 -7.33
N LEU A 210 -4.12 -8.99 -6.35
CA LEU A 210 -4.93 -7.86 -5.92
C LEU A 210 -4.07 -6.61 -6.01
N GLY A 211 -4.46 -5.66 -6.85
CA GLY A 211 -3.85 -4.33 -6.96
C GLY A 211 -4.79 -3.25 -6.47
N PHE A 212 -4.26 -2.21 -5.84
CA PHE A 212 -5.03 -1.13 -5.24
C PHE A 212 -4.49 0.24 -5.64
N GLY A 213 -5.39 1.19 -5.86
CA GLY A 213 -5.04 2.53 -6.32
C GLY A 213 -5.95 3.60 -5.75
N SER A 214 -5.40 4.79 -5.56
CA SER A 214 -6.14 5.97 -5.13
C SER A 214 -5.76 7.20 -5.94
N GLY A 215 -6.72 8.08 -6.19
CA GLY A 215 -6.52 9.27 -7.01
C GLY A 215 -7.61 10.31 -6.82
N GLU A 216 -7.44 11.48 -7.44
CA GLU A 216 -8.40 12.59 -7.36
C GLU A 216 -9.60 12.40 -8.31
N SER A 217 -9.57 11.33 -9.10
CA SER A 217 -10.68 10.86 -9.94
C SER A 217 -10.80 9.34 -9.90
N GLY A 218 -11.98 8.83 -10.27
CA GLY A 218 -12.18 7.39 -10.43
C GLY A 218 -11.20 6.77 -11.44
N TRP A 219 -10.91 7.48 -12.53
CA TRP A 219 -9.97 7.02 -13.57
C TRP A 219 -8.53 6.93 -13.06
N ASP A 220 -8.05 7.96 -12.34
CA ASP A 220 -6.70 7.96 -11.76
C ASP A 220 -6.52 6.83 -10.74
N SER A 221 -7.53 6.63 -9.88
CA SER A 221 -7.51 5.55 -8.88
C SER A 221 -7.46 4.17 -9.54
N LEU A 222 -8.17 3.99 -10.66
CA LEU A 222 -8.20 2.73 -11.40
C LEU A 222 -6.87 2.48 -12.12
N ARG A 223 -6.29 3.48 -12.78
CA ARG A 223 -4.98 3.37 -13.43
C ARG A 223 -3.91 2.95 -12.43
N LYS A 224 -3.87 3.58 -11.25
CA LYS A 224 -2.94 3.20 -10.18
C LYS A 224 -3.17 1.78 -9.65
N ALA A 225 -4.43 1.34 -9.59
CA ALA A 225 -4.75 -0.04 -9.20
C ALA A 225 -4.29 -1.06 -10.26
N GLU A 226 -4.36 -0.71 -11.55
CA GLU A 226 -3.80 -1.51 -12.64
C GLU A 226 -2.27 -1.56 -12.56
N GLU A 227 -1.60 -0.45 -12.25
CA GLU A 227 -0.14 -0.40 -12.04
C GLU A 227 0.30 -1.27 -10.86
N ASP A 228 -0.40 -1.20 -9.73
CA ASP A 228 -0.12 -2.05 -8.56
C ASP A 228 -0.38 -3.55 -8.85
N ALA A 229 -1.45 -3.86 -9.59
CA ALA A 229 -1.71 -5.22 -10.05
C ALA A 229 -0.62 -5.74 -11.00
N LEU A 230 -0.10 -4.90 -11.90
CA LEU A 230 1.01 -5.26 -12.79
C LEU A 230 2.31 -5.48 -12.02
N GLN A 231 2.59 -4.65 -11.01
CA GLN A 231 3.73 -4.83 -10.12
C GLN A 231 3.70 -6.18 -9.42
N ARG A 232 2.58 -6.48 -8.76
CA ARG A 232 2.40 -7.76 -8.07
C ARG A 232 2.42 -8.94 -9.04
N LEU A 233 1.72 -8.84 -10.17
CA LEU A 233 1.74 -9.89 -11.20
C LEU A 233 3.15 -10.13 -11.71
N GLY A 234 3.93 -9.08 -11.97
CA GLY A 234 5.30 -9.17 -12.43
C GLY A 234 6.21 -9.95 -11.48
N PHE A 235 6.18 -9.62 -10.19
CA PHE A 235 7.05 -10.26 -9.19
C PHE A 235 6.58 -11.64 -8.73
N LEU A 236 5.29 -11.97 -8.86
CA LEU A 236 4.74 -13.25 -8.40
C LEU A 236 4.57 -14.28 -9.53
N TRP A 237 4.75 -13.88 -10.79
CA TRP A 237 4.54 -14.78 -11.90
C TRP A 237 5.67 -15.81 -12.02
N GLY A 238 5.31 -17.08 -11.89
CA GLY A 238 6.27 -18.19 -11.92
C GLY A 238 6.87 -18.54 -10.56
N GLU A 239 6.58 -17.74 -9.52
CA GLU A 239 6.89 -18.09 -8.14
C GLU A 239 6.04 -19.27 -7.67
N GLU A 240 6.57 -20.05 -6.73
CA GLU A 240 5.87 -21.20 -6.16
C GLU A 240 4.66 -20.72 -5.33
N ILE A 241 3.47 -21.20 -5.69
CA ILE A 241 2.27 -20.97 -4.90
C ILE A 241 2.32 -21.91 -3.68
N PRO A 242 2.17 -21.39 -2.44
CA PRO A 242 2.24 -22.23 -1.25
C PRO A 242 1.23 -23.38 -1.31
N SER A 243 1.73 -24.61 -1.18
CA SER A 243 0.91 -25.83 -1.11
C SER A 243 0.40 -26.13 0.30
N GLU A 244 1.01 -25.50 1.31
CA GLU A 244 0.63 -25.61 2.72
C GLU A 244 0.46 -24.22 3.33
N LEU A 245 -0.36 -24.14 4.38
CA LEU A 245 -0.56 -22.90 5.10
C LEU A 245 0.76 -22.43 5.73
N PRO A 246 1.26 -21.22 5.41
CA PRO A 246 2.49 -20.73 6.01
C PRO A 246 2.34 -20.62 7.53
N ALA A 247 3.46 -20.80 8.23
CA ALA A 247 3.49 -20.56 9.66
C ALA A 247 3.07 -19.11 9.96
N PHE A 248 2.14 -18.93 10.88
CA PHE A 248 1.60 -17.61 11.19
C PHE A 248 2.70 -16.62 11.59
N SER A 249 2.68 -15.45 10.95
CA SER A 249 3.51 -14.31 11.31
C SER A 249 2.74 -13.01 11.08
N PRO A 250 2.82 -12.00 11.96
CA PRO A 250 2.15 -10.71 11.78
C PRO A 250 2.91 -9.81 10.79
N THR A 251 3.26 -10.33 9.62
CA THR A 251 4.04 -9.62 8.58
C THR A 251 3.22 -9.49 7.31
N ASN A 252 3.61 -8.52 6.48
CA ASN A 252 3.04 -8.37 5.16
C ASN A 252 3.29 -9.61 4.26
N LEU A 253 4.48 -10.21 4.35
CA LEU A 253 4.83 -11.42 3.60
C LEU A 253 3.90 -12.59 3.94
N TYR A 254 3.59 -12.79 5.23
CA TYR A 254 2.62 -13.82 5.61
C TYR A 254 1.23 -13.54 5.01
N HIS A 255 0.78 -12.28 4.99
CA HIS A 255 -0.50 -11.93 4.35
C HIS A 255 -0.46 -12.21 2.84
N GLN A 256 0.64 -11.92 2.16
CA GLN A 256 0.81 -12.24 0.75
C GLN A 256 0.70 -13.75 0.52
N ASP A 257 1.53 -14.55 1.20
CA ASP A 257 1.58 -16.00 1.03
C ASP A 257 0.25 -16.66 1.40
N TYR A 258 -0.39 -16.18 2.46
CA TYR A 258 -1.72 -16.63 2.87
C TYR A 258 -2.73 -16.49 1.74
N TYR A 259 -2.76 -15.36 1.04
CA TYR A 259 -3.72 -15.10 -0.03
C TYR A 259 -3.31 -15.65 -1.40
N LEU A 260 -2.07 -16.10 -1.56
CA LEU A 260 -1.64 -16.86 -2.74
C LEU A 260 -2.25 -18.27 -2.77
N MET A 261 -2.55 -18.86 -1.62
CA MET A 261 -3.15 -20.18 -1.53
C MET A 261 -4.54 -20.25 -2.19
N PRO A 262 -4.81 -21.22 -3.08
CA PRO A 262 -6.10 -21.38 -3.75
C PRO A 262 -7.29 -21.46 -2.77
N GLU A 263 -7.11 -22.05 -1.59
CA GLU A 263 -8.15 -22.21 -0.57
C GLU A 263 -8.65 -20.88 0.02
N GLN A 264 -7.87 -19.79 -0.10
CA GLN A 264 -8.30 -18.47 0.38
C GLN A 264 -9.11 -17.70 -0.66
N ARG A 265 -9.22 -18.19 -1.89
CA ARG A 265 -9.93 -17.52 -2.97
C ARG A 265 -11.39 -17.22 -2.63
N ASP A 266 -12.09 -18.16 -2.03
CA ASP A 266 -13.51 -17.99 -1.66
C ASP A 266 -13.72 -16.79 -0.72
N LYS A 267 -12.73 -16.47 0.12
CA LYS A 267 -12.79 -15.29 0.99
C LYS A 267 -12.71 -14.00 0.20
N ILE A 268 -11.84 -13.95 -0.80
CA ILE A 268 -11.73 -12.80 -1.70
C ILE A 268 -12.98 -12.65 -2.54
N GLU A 269 -13.51 -13.73 -3.11
CA GLU A 269 -14.76 -13.67 -3.88
C GLU A 269 -15.97 -13.29 -3.01
N GLY A 270 -16.03 -13.81 -1.78
CA GLY A 270 -17.03 -13.42 -0.77
C GLY A 270 -16.93 -11.94 -0.42
N TRP A 271 -15.72 -11.43 -0.17
CA TRP A 271 -15.51 -10.00 0.07
C TRP A 271 -15.99 -9.15 -1.11
N LEU A 272 -15.53 -9.47 -2.33
CA LEU A 272 -15.83 -8.70 -3.53
C LEU A 272 -17.30 -8.77 -3.95
N SER A 273 -18.02 -9.84 -3.61
CA SER A 273 -19.48 -9.93 -3.80
C SER A 273 -20.28 -9.15 -2.74
N GLY A 274 -19.61 -8.66 -1.70
CA GLY A 274 -20.18 -7.91 -0.60
C GLY A 274 -20.72 -8.76 0.54
N ALA A 275 -20.32 -10.04 0.65
CA ALA A 275 -20.76 -10.93 1.73
C ALA A 275 -20.35 -10.44 3.12
N PHE A 276 -19.30 -9.62 3.21
CA PHE A 276 -18.82 -9.05 4.48
C PHE A 276 -19.60 -7.81 4.89
N PHE A 277 -20.32 -7.17 3.97
CA PHE A 277 -21.03 -5.93 4.25
C PHE A 277 -22.20 -6.15 5.21
N LYS A 278 -22.15 -5.49 6.36
CA LYS A 278 -23.23 -5.52 7.35
C LYS A 278 -24.14 -4.31 7.08
N ASN A 279 -25.31 -4.55 6.48
CA ASN A 279 -26.29 -3.48 6.23
C ASN A 279 -26.67 -2.82 7.57
N PRO A 280 -26.46 -1.51 7.77
CA PRO A 280 -26.85 -0.83 8.99
C PRO A 280 -28.39 -0.73 9.06
N ARG A 281 -29.04 -1.83 9.45
CA ARG A 281 -30.48 -1.93 9.70
C ARG A 281 -30.74 -2.01 11.20
N SER A 282 -30.44 -0.96 11.96
CA SER A 282 -31.18 -0.64 13.20
C SER A 282 -30.69 0.66 13.81
N GLU A 283 -31.62 1.61 13.88
CA GLU A 283 -31.87 2.52 15.00
C GLU A 283 -30.73 3.37 15.58
N LYS A 284 -30.84 4.68 15.27
CA LYS A 284 -30.35 5.84 16.04
C LYS A 284 -28.85 5.83 16.36
N GLU A 285 -28.18 6.80 15.74
CA GLU A 285 -26.74 7.13 15.87
C GLU A 285 -25.84 6.26 15.01
N SER A 286 -25.47 6.81 13.86
CA SER A 286 -24.07 7.01 13.50
C SER A 286 -24.05 7.57 12.10
N GLU A 287 -23.67 8.83 11.94
CA GLU A 287 -22.93 9.21 10.74
C GLU A 287 -21.81 8.18 10.62
N THR A 288 -21.98 7.17 9.76
CA THR A 288 -21.01 6.10 9.56
C THR A 288 -19.63 6.74 9.47
N THR A 289 -18.64 6.23 10.21
CA THR A 289 -17.29 6.81 10.34
C THR A 289 -16.67 7.26 9.00
N LEU A 290 -17.09 6.62 7.91
CA LEU A 290 -16.73 6.90 6.50
C LEU A 290 -17.32 8.19 5.89
N CYS A 291 -18.40 8.75 6.45
CA CYS A 291 -19.01 9.98 5.96
C CYS A 291 -18.34 11.24 6.51
N ARG A 292 -17.44 11.10 7.48
CA ARG A 292 -16.72 12.22 8.07
C ARG A 292 -15.59 12.66 7.14
N THR A 293 -15.40 13.96 7.01
CA THR A 293 -14.18 14.51 6.41
C THR A 293 -12.98 14.11 7.28
N LEU A 294 -11.97 13.48 6.68
CA LEU A 294 -10.73 13.15 7.38
C LEU A 294 -9.89 14.41 7.57
N ASP A 295 -9.38 14.58 8.78
CA ASP A 295 -8.39 15.60 9.11
C ASP A 295 -7.02 14.93 9.17
N ILE A 296 -6.14 15.30 8.24
CA ILE A 296 -4.84 14.65 8.02
C ILE A 296 -3.75 15.68 8.27
N HIS A 297 -2.83 15.31 9.14
CA HIS A 297 -1.63 16.07 9.46
C HIS A 297 -0.39 15.30 8.99
N PHE A 298 0.76 15.96 8.96
CA PHE A 298 1.98 15.35 8.44
C PHE A 298 3.15 15.46 9.40
N VAL A 299 4.03 14.48 9.35
CA VAL A 299 5.35 14.49 9.97
C VAL A 299 6.40 14.48 8.87
N ASP A 300 7.38 15.37 8.98
CA ASP A 300 8.55 15.37 8.11
C ASP A 300 9.57 14.33 8.60
N LEU A 301 9.86 13.36 7.75
CA LEU A 301 10.84 12.29 7.96
C LEU A 301 12.07 12.47 7.07
N THR A 302 12.24 13.60 6.40
CA THR A 302 13.37 13.84 5.50
C THR A 302 14.70 13.67 6.23
N LEU A 303 15.55 12.76 5.75
CA LEU A 303 16.90 12.51 6.31
C LEU A 303 18.03 13.03 5.41
N PHE A 304 17.94 12.79 4.11
CA PHE A 304 19.02 13.06 3.16
C PHE A 304 18.76 14.38 2.41
N GLU A 305 19.14 15.51 3.01
CA GLU A 305 18.96 16.83 2.39
C GLU A 305 19.67 16.95 1.04
N GLU A 306 20.81 16.28 0.88
CA GLU A 306 21.62 16.25 -0.34
C GLU A 306 20.93 15.60 -1.54
N LEU A 307 19.89 14.80 -1.31
CA LEU A 307 19.09 14.19 -2.38
C LEU A 307 17.99 15.11 -2.89
N GLU A 308 17.73 16.24 -2.22
CA GLU A 308 16.63 17.17 -2.53
C GLU A 308 15.26 16.45 -2.57
N LEU A 309 15.10 15.44 -1.72
CA LEU A 309 13.87 14.67 -1.54
C LEU A 309 13.22 15.04 -0.21
N LYS A 310 11.91 14.86 -0.15
CA LYS A 310 11.05 15.09 1.00
C LYS A 310 10.28 13.83 1.29
N VAL A 311 10.26 13.44 2.56
CA VAL A 311 9.50 12.28 3.03
C VAL A 311 8.46 12.74 4.03
N ALA A 312 7.19 12.64 3.64
CA ALA A 312 6.08 12.97 4.50
C ALA A 312 5.43 11.69 5.02
N ARG A 313 4.99 11.71 6.28
CA ARG A 313 4.09 10.69 6.82
C ARG A 313 2.79 11.32 7.28
N ALA A 314 1.69 10.89 6.68
CA ALA A 314 0.33 11.26 7.03
C ALA A 314 -0.09 10.63 8.37
N PHE A 315 -0.77 11.42 9.18
CA PHE A 315 -1.31 11.06 10.47
C PHE A 315 -2.80 11.42 10.53
N CYS A 316 -3.65 10.42 10.76
CA CYS A 316 -5.10 10.59 10.84
C CYS A 316 -5.71 9.61 11.85
N PRO A 317 -6.05 10.07 13.08
CA PRO A 317 -6.66 9.21 14.10
C PRO A 317 -8.02 8.62 13.70
N GLN A 318 -8.72 9.26 12.76
CA GLN A 318 -10.01 8.78 12.24
C GLN A 318 -9.88 7.60 11.26
N ALA A 319 -8.69 7.39 10.66
CA ALA A 319 -8.47 6.31 9.71
C ALA A 319 -8.23 4.98 10.42
N ILE A 320 -8.70 3.89 9.82
CA ILE A 320 -8.37 2.53 10.27
C ILE A 320 -6.88 2.28 9.99
N PRO A 321 -6.06 1.98 11.00
CA PRO A 321 -4.64 1.75 10.80
C PRO A 321 -4.43 0.41 10.05
N LEU A 322 -3.43 0.37 9.17
CA LEU A 322 -3.00 -0.86 8.53
C LEU A 322 -2.21 -1.71 9.55
N VAL A 323 -2.71 -2.92 9.81
CA VAL A 323 -2.16 -3.85 10.81
C VAL A 323 -2.07 -5.24 10.22
N PHE A 324 -0.87 -5.81 10.22
CA PHE A 324 -0.65 -7.20 9.84
C PHE A 324 -0.82 -8.12 11.05
N GLY A 325 -1.47 -9.26 10.88
CA GLY A 325 -1.79 -10.23 11.91
C GLY A 325 -3.22 -10.12 12.45
N LYS A 326 -3.47 -10.74 13.61
CA LYS A 326 -4.79 -10.91 14.22
C LYS A 326 -5.15 -9.74 15.13
N TRP A 327 -5.52 -8.60 14.55
CA TRP A 327 -5.79 -7.39 15.32
C TRP A 327 -7.19 -7.38 15.96
N ARG A 328 -7.25 -7.56 17.29
CA ARG A 328 -8.49 -7.56 18.09
C ARG A 328 -8.50 -6.44 19.14
N VAL A 329 -8.41 -5.19 18.70
CA VAL A 329 -8.38 -4.01 19.61
C VAL A 329 -9.45 -3.00 19.19
N ARG A 330 -9.93 -2.22 20.17
CA ARG A 330 -10.94 -1.17 20.01
C ARG A 330 -12.26 -1.71 19.43
N GLU A 331 -12.77 -1.12 18.36
CA GLU A 331 -13.99 -1.53 17.66
C GLU A 331 -13.91 -2.89 16.95
N PHE A 332 -12.74 -3.53 16.94
CA PHE A 332 -12.48 -4.79 16.22
C PHE A 332 -12.41 -6.03 17.11
N THR A 333 -12.73 -5.94 18.40
CA THR A 333 -12.65 -7.07 19.35
C THR A 333 -13.51 -8.26 18.90
N ASP A 334 -14.69 -7.98 18.35
CA ASP A 334 -15.69 -8.98 17.94
C ASP A 334 -15.64 -9.30 16.44
N LEU A 335 -14.55 -8.93 15.74
CA LEU A 335 -14.38 -9.36 14.35
C LEU A 335 -14.32 -10.89 14.27
N PRO A 336 -15.06 -11.51 13.35
CA PRO A 336 -14.89 -12.93 13.03
C PRO A 336 -13.44 -13.23 12.62
N ASP A 337 -12.92 -14.41 12.97
CA ASP A 337 -11.55 -14.81 12.60
C ASP A 337 -11.26 -14.68 11.10
N ALA A 338 -12.28 -14.94 10.27
CA ALA A 338 -12.18 -14.81 8.81
C ALA A 338 -11.84 -13.39 8.32
N LEU A 339 -12.09 -12.36 9.13
CA LEU A 339 -11.84 -10.95 8.79
C LEU A 339 -10.57 -10.38 9.44
N LEU A 340 -9.88 -11.16 10.29
CA LEU A 340 -8.69 -10.67 10.99
C LEU A 340 -7.49 -10.48 10.05
N LEU A 341 -7.38 -11.29 9.00
CA LEU A 341 -6.31 -11.21 8.03
C LEU A 341 -6.84 -10.51 6.78
N HIS A 342 -6.43 -9.27 6.51
CA HIS A 342 -6.84 -8.55 5.30
C HIS A 342 -5.93 -8.86 4.10
N PRO A 343 -6.36 -8.63 2.85
CA PRO A 343 -5.59 -8.96 1.65
C PRO A 343 -4.60 -7.89 1.18
N ILE A 344 -4.45 -6.79 1.92
CA ILE A 344 -3.35 -5.83 1.71
C ILE A 344 -2.04 -6.47 2.18
N ALA A 345 -1.00 -6.46 1.34
CA ALA A 345 0.35 -6.93 1.65
C ALA A 345 1.40 -5.97 1.06
#